data_AF-A0A963X8T1-F1
#
_entry.id   AF-A0A963X8T1-F1
#
_cell.length_a   1.000
_cell.length_b   1.000
_cell.length_c   1.000
_cell.angle_alpha   90.00
_cell.angle_beta   90.00
_cell.angle_gamma   90.00
#
_symmetry.space_group_name_H-M   'P 1'
#
loop_
_entity.id
_entity.type
_entity.pdbx_description
1 polymer ?
#
loop_
_entity_poly.entity_id
_entity_poly.type
_entity_poly.pdbx_seq_one_letter_code
_entity_poly.pdbx_strand_id
1 'polypeptide(L)'
;MDPIAAGRRMAIAIGARRHALFRRLATAGKGDPNDVAVAGMCATWATGGGALPQWLGLPPAMFRKMLSHHFGPAGREISGGRIGPEPDRYNEIADLRDLLMKHRAQRYPSERWLIEMIATGCMGLDHLWSDLG
;
A
#
# COMPACT_ATOMS: atom_id res chain seq x y z
N MET A 1 -5.96 -29.41 20.62
CA MET A 1 -6.01 -28.77 19.29
C MET A 1 -4.59 -28.35 18.95
N ASP A 2 -4.02 -28.80 17.83
CA ASP A 2 -2.61 -28.52 17.50
C ASP A 2 -2.41 -27.05 17.05
N PRO A 3 -1.67 -26.23 17.80
CA PRO A 3 -1.47 -24.81 17.48
C PRO A 3 -0.67 -24.59 16.18
N ILE A 4 0.18 -25.54 15.77
CA ILE A 4 0.98 -25.44 14.53
C ILE A 4 0.07 -25.59 13.31
N ALA A 5 -0.87 -26.55 13.35
CA ALA A 5 -1.85 -26.75 12.30
C ALA A 5 -2.82 -25.55 12.16
N ALA A 6 -3.22 -24.93 13.29
CA ALA A 6 -4.04 -23.74 13.29
C ALA A 6 -3.32 -22.53 12.67
N GLY A 7 -2.05 -22.30 13.03
CA GLY A 7 -1.23 -21.22 12.47
C GLY A 7 -1.03 -21.36 10.95
N ARG A 8 -0.77 -22.58 10.45
CA ARG A 8 -0.61 -22.85 9.02
C ARG A 8 -1.90 -22.58 8.22
N ARG A 9 -3.05 -22.97 8.76
CA ARG A 9 -4.36 -22.68 8.14
C ARG A 9 -4.64 -21.18 8.05
N MET A 10 -4.31 -20.43 9.10
CA MET A 10 -4.45 -18.97 9.10
C MET A 10 -3.57 -18.32 8.03
N ALA A 11 -2.31 -18.72 7.93
CA ALA A 11 -1.39 -18.18 6.92
C ALA A 11 -1.86 -18.45 5.48
N ILE A 12 -2.38 -19.65 5.20
CA ILE A 12 -2.96 -20.00 3.90
C ILE A 12 -4.18 -19.12 3.59
N ALA A 13 -5.07 -18.93 4.57
CA ALA A 13 -6.26 -18.09 4.41
C ALA A 13 -5.91 -16.62 4.14
N ILE A 14 -4.91 -16.07 4.84
CA ILE A 14 -4.38 -14.72 4.60
C ILE A 14 -3.83 -14.61 3.18
N GLY A 15 -3.01 -15.57 2.75
CA GLY A 15 -2.45 -15.60 1.39
C GLY A 15 -3.52 -15.66 0.30
N ALA A 16 -4.53 -16.51 0.47
CA ALA A 16 -5.66 -16.61 -0.46
C ALA A 16 -6.48 -15.32 -0.52
N ARG A 17 -6.77 -14.71 0.64
CA ARG A 17 -7.47 -13.42 0.72
C ARG A 17 -6.69 -12.31 0.02
N ARG A 18 -5.38 -12.23 0.25
CA ARG A 18 -4.50 -11.25 -0.41
C ARG A 18 -4.52 -11.42 -1.92
N HIS A 19 -4.37 -12.64 -2.41
CA HIS A 19 -4.37 -12.93 -3.84
C HIS A 19 -5.72 -12.60 -4.51
N ALA A 20 -6.84 -12.95 -3.87
CA ALA A 20 -8.18 -12.63 -4.36
C ALA A 20 -8.42 -11.11 -4.44
N LEU A 21 -8.03 -10.37 -3.39
CA LEU A 21 -8.15 -8.91 -3.36
C LEU A 21 -7.27 -8.26 -4.43
N PHE A 22 -6.01 -8.67 -4.55
CA PHE A 22 -5.10 -8.20 -5.59
C PHE A 22 -5.70 -8.38 -6.99
N ARG A 23 -6.14 -9.60 -7.33
CA ARG A 23 -6.74 -9.89 -8.64
C ARG A 23 -7.93 -9.01 -8.95
N ARG A 24 -8.80 -8.81 -7.95
CA ARG A 24 -9.99 -7.98 -8.11
C ARG A 24 -9.63 -6.51 -8.37
N LEU A 25 -8.68 -5.96 -7.62
CA LEU A 25 -8.22 -4.58 -7.80
C LEU A 25 -7.47 -4.39 -9.11
N ALA A 26 -6.58 -5.32 -9.47
CA ALA A 26 -5.86 -5.29 -10.74
C ALA A 26 -6.82 -5.35 -11.95
N THR A 27 -7.91 -6.12 -11.85
CA THR A 27 -8.96 -6.16 -12.89
C THR A 27 -9.79 -4.86 -12.92
N ALA A 28 -9.97 -4.21 -11.78
CA ALA A 28 -10.72 -2.95 -11.66
C ALA A 28 -9.88 -1.70 -11.98
N GLY A 29 -8.59 -1.86 -12.31
CA GLY A 29 -7.71 -0.78 -12.75
C GLY A 29 -8.30 -0.03 -13.94
N LYS A 30 -8.01 1.27 -14.03
CA LYS A 30 -8.53 2.17 -15.06
C LYS A 30 -7.54 2.48 -16.18
N GLY A 31 -6.42 1.76 -16.24
CA GLY A 31 -5.38 1.94 -17.24
C GLY A 31 -4.32 2.98 -16.84
N ASP A 32 -4.30 3.40 -15.57
CA ASP A 32 -3.17 4.16 -15.04
C ASP A 32 -1.98 3.19 -14.91
N PRO A 33 -0.75 3.56 -15.34
CA PRO A 33 0.40 2.65 -15.29
C PRO A 33 0.72 2.15 -13.88
N ASN A 34 0.22 2.84 -12.85
CA ASN A 34 0.44 2.51 -11.45
C ASN A 34 -0.64 1.61 -10.84
N ASP A 35 -1.70 1.25 -11.59
CA ASP A 35 -2.84 0.47 -11.08
C ASP A 35 -2.42 -0.85 -10.43
N VAL A 36 -1.55 -1.61 -11.09
CA VAL A 36 -1.13 -2.94 -10.62
C VAL A 36 -0.27 -2.82 -9.35
N ALA A 37 0.64 -1.85 -9.31
CA ALA A 37 1.49 -1.61 -8.14
C ALA A 37 0.63 -1.20 -6.93
N VAL A 38 -0.30 -0.25 -7.12
CA VAL A 38 -1.23 0.19 -6.07
C VAL A 38 -2.14 -0.96 -5.62
N ALA A 39 -2.58 -1.84 -6.52
CA ALA A 39 -3.37 -3.02 -6.18
C ALA A 39 -2.60 -3.99 -5.27
N GLY A 40 -1.31 -4.22 -5.56
CA GLY A 40 -0.42 -5.04 -4.73
C GLY A 40 -0.27 -4.47 -3.32
N MET A 41 0.11 -3.19 -3.23
CA MET A 41 0.26 -2.47 -1.96
C MET A 41 -1.03 -2.51 -1.13
N CYS A 42 -2.19 -2.23 -1.74
CA CYS A 42 -3.49 -2.29 -1.06
C CYS A 42 -3.82 -3.70 -0.56
N ALA A 43 -3.58 -4.74 -1.37
CA ALA A 43 -3.90 -6.11 -1.00
C ALA A 43 -3.02 -6.63 0.14
N THR A 44 -1.72 -6.34 0.08
CA THR A 44 -0.76 -6.67 1.15
C THR A 44 -1.12 -5.94 2.43
N TRP A 45 -1.36 -4.63 2.37
CA TRP A 45 -1.72 -3.82 3.54
C TRP A 45 -3.06 -4.23 4.18
N ALA A 46 -4.12 -4.44 3.38
CA ALA A 46 -5.44 -4.83 3.89
C ALA A 46 -5.46 -6.23 4.53
N THR A 47 -4.43 -7.03 4.28
CA THR A 47 -4.25 -8.36 4.91
C THR A 47 -3.22 -8.37 6.04
N GLY A 48 -2.75 -7.18 6.47
CA GLY A 48 -1.85 -7.01 7.61
C GLY A 48 -0.37 -7.23 7.29
N GLY A 49 -0.01 -7.38 6.00
CA GLY A 49 1.37 -7.46 5.54
C GLY A 49 1.95 -6.11 5.16
N GLY A 50 3.24 -6.11 4.81
CA GLY A 50 3.98 -4.91 4.40
C GLY A 50 4.31 -3.97 5.55
N ALA A 51 5.05 -2.91 5.22
CA ALA A 51 5.52 -1.91 6.18
C ALA A 51 4.70 -0.61 6.20
N LEU A 52 3.76 -0.44 5.26
CA LEU A 52 2.99 0.79 5.14
C LEU A 52 2.04 0.99 6.32
N PRO A 53 1.92 2.23 6.84
CA PRO A 53 1.07 2.52 7.98
C PRO A 53 -0.39 2.68 7.61
N GLN A 54 -1.20 3.14 8.57
CA GLN A 54 -2.59 3.47 8.33
C GLN A 54 -2.74 4.35 7.08
N TRP A 55 -3.74 4.01 6.26
CA TRP A 55 -4.04 4.65 4.98
C TRP A 55 -2.86 4.70 4.00
N LEU A 56 -1.94 3.74 4.10
CA LEU A 56 -0.72 3.65 3.29
C LEU A 56 0.22 4.85 3.43
N GLY A 57 0.15 5.57 4.57
CA GLY A 57 0.92 6.80 4.78
C GLY A 57 0.26 8.06 4.21
N LEU A 58 -0.94 7.94 3.65
CA LEU A 58 -1.68 9.08 3.10
C LEU A 58 -2.65 9.66 4.12
N PRO A 59 -2.95 10.98 4.05
CA PRO A 59 -4.10 11.53 4.74
C PRO A 59 -5.39 10.80 4.31
N PRO A 60 -6.37 10.57 5.22
CA PRO A 60 -7.56 9.77 4.92
C PRO A 60 -8.34 10.21 3.67
N ALA A 61 -8.46 11.51 3.45
CA ALA A 61 -9.12 12.06 2.26
C ALA A 61 -8.35 11.73 0.97
N MET A 62 -7.02 11.79 1.03
CA MET A 62 -6.13 11.50 -0.09
C MET A 62 -6.14 10.01 -0.43
N PHE A 63 -6.13 9.15 0.59
CA PHE A 63 -6.31 7.71 0.44
C PHE A 63 -7.61 7.36 -0.28
N ARG A 64 -8.75 7.92 0.15
CA ARG A 64 -10.04 7.68 -0.53
C ARG A 64 -10.03 8.17 -1.98
N LYS A 65 -9.38 9.31 -2.24
CA LYS A 65 -9.24 9.87 -3.59
C LYS A 65 -8.40 8.94 -4.49
N MET A 66 -7.28 8.44 -3.98
CA MET A 66 -6.43 7.46 -4.67
C MET A 66 -7.22 6.19 -5.02
N LEU A 67 -7.96 5.63 -4.05
CA LEU A 67 -8.78 4.43 -4.28
C LEU A 67 -9.86 4.66 -5.35
N SER A 68 -10.53 5.83 -5.29
CA SER A 68 -11.53 6.20 -6.28
C SER A 68 -10.92 6.41 -7.66
N HIS A 69 -9.69 6.95 -7.74
CA HIS A 69 -8.96 7.14 -8.99
C HIS A 69 -8.65 5.80 -9.64
N HIS A 70 -7.92 4.92 -8.94
CA HIS A 70 -7.43 3.65 -9.49
C HIS A 70 -8.52 2.58 -9.66
N PHE A 71 -9.47 2.45 -8.72
CA PHE A 71 -10.36 1.28 -8.67
C PHE A 71 -11.86 1.62 -8.63
N GLY A 72 -12.21 2.90 -8.49
CA GLY A 72 -13.60 3.33 -8.39
C GLY A 72 -14.35 2.62 -7.25
N PRO A 73 -15.54 2.02 -7.49
CA PRO A 73 -16.30 1.32 -6.46
C PRO A 73 -15.56 0.16 -5.80
N ALA A 74 -14.70 -0.56 -6.54
CA ALA A 74 -13.95 -1.70 -6.00
C ALA A 74 -12.97 -1.29 -4.89
N GLY A 75 -12.52 -0.03 -4.90
CA GLY A 75 -11.65 0.50 -3.85
C GLY A 75 -12.33 0.62 -2.47
N ARG A 76 -13.66 0.69 -2.40
CA ARG A 76 -14.40 0.92 -1.14
C ARG A 76 -14.26 -0.23 -0.13
N GLU A 77 -13.95 -1.43 -0.61
CA GLU A 77 -13.79 -2.61 0.23
C GLU A 77 -12.43 -2.65 0.93
N ILE A 78 -11.49 -1.83 0.48
CA ILE A 78 -10.16 -1.72 1.08
C ILE A 78 -10.32 -1.04 2.43
N SER A 79 -10.24 -1.88 3.46
CA SER A 79 -10.36 -1.54 4.87
C SER A 79 -9.35 -2.38 5.64
N GLY A 80 -8.81 -1.81 6.72
CA GLY A 80 -7.73 -2.42 7.49
C GLY A 80 -6.63 -1.41 7.83
N GLY A 81 -5.48 -1.92 8.29
CA GLY A 81 -4.26 -1.14 8.53
C GLY A 81 -3.75 -1.18 9.96
N ARG A 82 -2.42 -1.26 10.11
CA ARG A 82 -1.67 -1.18 11.37
C ARG A 82 -1.73 0.25 11.93
N ILE A 83 -1.55 0.38 13.25
CA ILE A 83 -1.20 1.67 13.89
C ILE A 83 0.17 2.09 13.34
N GLY A 84 0.31 3.36 12.95
CA GLY A 84 1.45 3.88 12.18
C GLY A 84 2.81 3.89 12.91
N PRO A 85 3.93 4.14 12.20
CA PRO A 85 5.28 4.16 12.73
C PRO A 85 5.50 5.31 13.73
N GLU A 86 6.55 5.13 14.52
CA GLU A 86 7.00 6.08 15.55
C GLU A 86 7.45 7.43 14.95
N PRO A 87 7.22 8.55 15.64
CA PRO A 87 7.47 9.91 15.14
C PRO A 87 8.93 10.25 14.78
N ASP A 88 9.93 9.47 15.22
CA ASP A 88 11.32 9.93 15.25
C ASP A 88 12.10 9.90 13.92
N ARG A 89 11.48 9.59 12.77
CA ARG A 89 12.19 9.62 11.47
C ARG A 89 11.61 10.54 10.39
N TYR A 90 10.91 11.61 10.77
CA TYR A 90 10.33 12.58 9.82
C TYR A 90 11.34 13.37 8.96
N ASN A 91 12.59 13.56 9.41
CA ASN A 91 13.55 14.41 8.70
C ASN A 91 14.05 13.79 7.38
N GLU A 92 14.39 12.50 7.37
CA GLU A 92 14.88 11.81 6.14
C GLU A 92 13.76 11.60 5.10
N ILE A 93 12.50 11.50 5.55
CA ILE A 93 11.32 11.40 4.67
C ILE A 93 11.14 12.65 3.82
N ALA A 94 11.35 13.83 4.41
CA ALA A 94 11.12 15.09 3.73
C ALA A 94 12.04 15.23 2.50
N ASP A 95 13.32 14.91 2.66
CA ASP A 95 14.31 14.99 1.59
C ASP A 95 14.02 13.97 0.47
N LEU A 96 13.66 12.72 0.83
CA LEU A 96 13.30 11.71 -0.16
C LEU A 96 12.02 12.09 -0.91
N ARG A 97 10.98 12.53 -0.19
CA ARG A 97 9.74 13.00 -0.78
C ARG A 97 10.00 14.14 -1.76
N ASP A 98 10.81 15.11 -1.36
CA ASP A 98 11.12 16.28 -2.18
C ASP A 98 11.95 15.90 -3.41
N LEU A 99 12.91 14.98 -3.27
CA LEU A 99 13.67 14.41 -4.39
C LEU A 99 12.74 13.72 -5.40
N LEU A 100 11.88 12.81 -4.95
CA LEU A 100 10.96 12.09 -5.82
C LEU A 100 9.94 13.05 -6.46
N MET A 101 9.44 14.02 -5.69
CA MET A 101 8.53 15.05 -6.18
C MET A 101 9.19 15.90 -7.27
N LYS A 102 10.46 16.28 -7.10
CA LYS A 102 11.23 17.07 -8.07
C LYS A 102 11.49 16.30 -9.36
N HIS A 103 11.75 15.00 -9.28
CA HIS A 103 12.20 14.17 -10.41
C HIS A 103 11.13 13.25 -11.03
N ARG A 104 9.88 13.30 -10.56
CA ARG A 104 8.78 12.53 -11.15
C ARG A 104 8.54 12.91 -12.61
N ALA A 105 7.94 11.99 -13.38
CA ALA A 105 7.66 12.18 -14.80
C ALA A 105 6.59 13.25 -15.09
N GLN A 106 5.77 13.58 -14.10
CA GLN A 106 4.67 14.56 -14.16
C GLN A 106 3.61 14.21 -15.21
N ARG A 107 3.38 12.92 -15.47
CA ARG A 107 2.42 12.45 -16.46
C ARG A 107 1.09 12.05 -15.84
N TYR A 108 1.12 11.50 -14.63
CA TYR A 108 -0.08 10.99 -13.96
C TYR A 108 -0.26 11.58 -12.56
N PRO A 109 -1.51 11.90 -12.16
CA PRO A 109 -1.80 12.33 -10.79
C PRO A 109 -1.39 11.30 -9.72
N SER A 110 -1.40 10.02 -10.09
CA SER A 110 -1.06 8.87 -9.24
C SER A 110 0.38 8.91 -8.73
N GLU A 111 1.29 9.57 -9.46
CA GLU A 111 2.68 9.73 -9.05
C GLU A 111 2.80 10.38 -7.67
N ARG A 112 1.93 11.35 -7.33
CA ARG A 112 1.99 12.02 -6.03
C ARG A 112 1.65 11.09 -4.88
N TRP A 113 0.65 10.21 -5.06
CA TRP A 113 0.30 9.23 -4.02
C TRP A 113 1.39 8.18 -3.85
N LEU A 114 1.96 7.71 -4.96
CA LEU A 114 3.10 6.80 -4.93
C LEU A 114 4.29 7.38 -4.19
N ILE A 115 4.60 8.66 -4.39
CA ILE A 115 5.72 9.32 -3.70
C ILE A 115 5.52 9.28 -2.19
N GLU A 116 4.34 9.66 -1.70
CA GLU A 116 4.05 9.61 -0.26
C GLU A 116 4.08 8.18 0.28
N MET A 117 3.52 7.22 -0.47
CA MET A 117 3.53 5.81 -0.10
C MET A 117 4.95 5.24 -0.06
N ILE A 118 5.78 5.51 -1.06
CA ILE A 118 7.17 5.08 -1.10
C ILE A 118 7.95 5.72 0.04
N ALA A 119 7.87 7.05 0.19
CA ALA A 119 8.60 7.76 1.24
C ALA A 119 8.23 7.27 2.64
N THR A 120 6.95 6.94 2.86
CA THR A 120 6.49 6.36 4.14
C THR A 120 6.83 4.87 4.26
N GLY A 121 6.87 4.12 3.16
CA GLY A 121 7.24 2.71 3.14
C GLY A 121 8.74 2.47 3.36
N CYS A 122 9.60 3.41 2.92
CA CYS A 122 11.03 3.46 3.24
C CYS A 122 11.32 3.52 4.74
N MET A 123 10.32 3.90 5.55
CA MET A 123 10.40 3.90 7.01
C MET A 123 10.21 2.51 7.62
N GLY A 124 9.84 1.54 6.78
CA GLY A 124 9.76 0.11 7.08
C GLY A 124 11.11 -0.58 7.26
N LEU A 125 11.06 -1.92 7.35
CA LEU A 125 12.24 -2.78 7.52
C LEU A 125 13.22 -2.69 6.32
N ASP A 126 14.38 -3.35 6.48
CA ASP A 126 15.64 -3.14 5.74
C ASP A 126 15.59 -3.26 4.19
N HIS A 127 14.45 -3.64 3.56
CA HIS A 127 14.38 -3.91 2.13
C HIS A 127 13.15 -3.31 1.42
N LEU A 128 13.30 -2.03 1.06
CA LEU A 128 12.35 -1.16 0.34
C LEU A 128 11.35 -1.85 -0.60
N TRP A 129 11.83 -2.66 -1.54
CA TRP A 129 10.98 -3.24 -2.58
C TRP A 129 10.26 -4.52 -2.14
N SER A 130 10.82 -5.26 -1.17
CA SER A 130 10.18 -6.46 -0.61
C SER A 130 9.09 -6.10 0.39
N ASP A 131 9.19 -4.93 1.03
CA ASP A 131 8.31 -4.51 2.12
C ASP A 131 7.08 -3.72 1.66
N LEU A 132 7.06 -3.29 0.39
CA LEU A 132 5.91 -2.64 -0.23
C LEU A 132 4.85 -3.64 -0.71
N GLY A 133 5.20 -4.91 -0.91
CA GLY A 133 4.26 -6.01 -1.17
C GLY A 133 4.61 -6.92 -2.33
#